data_AF-A0A7V3AGN7-F1
#
_entry.id   AF-A0A7V3AGN7-F1
#
_cell.length_a   1.000
_cell.length_b   1.000
_cell.length_c   1.000
_cell.angle_alpha   90.00
_cell.angle_beta   90.00
_cell.angle_gamma   90.00
#
_symmetry.space_group_name_H-M   'P 1'
#
loop_
_entity.id
_entity.type
_entity.pdbx_description
1 polymer ?
#
loop_
_entity_poly.entity_id
_entity_poly.type
_entity_poly.pdbx_seq_one_letter_code
_entity_poly.pdbx_strand_id
1 'polypeptide(L)'
;MIQLPQFSAPALSAFAFILALGTGVSAASVPLRGELPEGAKAAEALPFRGGVPFPKGALRSAEHIRLLDGAGRELPCQIERTAVWPDGSVKWVLVDAVLTADVASALKLEYGPDAKRAAVGDPLHVETENGLVRVMGGGVEAVMKRDGPGVLERCVLNGQTLVVAGAPARLVVEHLRLPRGPSALATHTFMPDDEGASLDTGTLQIEDLAVESAGPIRVTVRLRGFVLLPRFGATLPDEVKKREPPGRMPFSMRLSFHRQSPVVLGQHQIVFSGEPDLDYLVRWAIELPNAAGPSGRLILEPGAELDLAGKNPVLAASSRLCWAPLKTGFALIRHGWENRPCGIARENGSSFV
;
A
#
# COMPACT_ATOMS: atom_id res chain seq x y z
N MET A 1 57.29 -14.76 -1.60
CA MET A 1 56.79 -15.89 -0.79
C MET A 1 56.36 -15.29 0.55
N ILE A 2 55.10 -14.87 0.66
CA ILE A 2 54.60 -14.08 1.80
C ILE A 2 53.52 -14.91 2.50
N GLN A 3 53.67 -15.07 3.81
CA GLN A 3 52.91 -15.93 4.71
C GLN A 3 51.43 -15.53 4.79
N LEU A 4 50.55 -16.54 4.78
CA LEU A 4 49.15 -16.44 5.20
C LEU A 4 49.04 -16.87 6.67
N PRO A 5 48.32 -16.13 7.54
CA PRO A 5 48.13 -16.52 8.93
C PRO A 5 47.03 -17.58 9.10
N GLN A 6 47.23 -18.44 10.09
CA GLN A 6 46.34 -19.54 10.49
C GLN A 6 45.12 -19.08 11.30
N PHE A 7 44.09 -19.94 11.26
CA PHE A 7 42.77 -19.90 11.88
C PHE A 7 42.68 -19.51 13.36
N SER A 8 41.55 -18.89 13.71
CA SER A 8 40.84 -19.16 14.96
C SER A 8 39.32 -19.13 14.72
N ALA A 9 38.64 -20.22 15.05
CA ALA A 9 37.19 -20.31 15.08
C ALA A 9 36.70 -20.10 16.52
N PRO A 10 35.61 -19.36 16.76
CA PRO A 10 34.87 -19.49 18.02
C PRO A 10 33.46 -20.06 17.83
N ALA A 11 33.23 -21.14 18.58
CA ALA A 11 32.01 -21.57 19.27
C ALA A 11 30.69 -21.70 18.47
N LEU A 12 30.36 -22.96 18.13
CA LEU A 12 28.96 -23.41 18.05
C LEU A 12 28.33 -23.30 19.45
N SER A 13 27.46 -22.32 19.68
CA SER A 13 26.48 -22.39 20.77
C SER A 13 25.33 -23.29 20.34
N ALA A 14 25.33 -24.52 20.85
CA ALA A 14 24.20 -25.42 20.78
C ALA A 14 23.04 -24.85 21.62
N PHE A 15 22.01 -24.33 20.97
CA PHE A 15 20.76 -23.98 21.64
C PHE A 15 19.94 -25.25 21.88
N ALA A 16 19.91 -25.71 23.12
CA ALA A 16 19.04 -26.79 23.57
C ALA A 16 17.57 -26.30 23.55
N PHE A 17 16.76 -26.89 22.67
CA PHE A 17 15.30 -26.81 22.74
C PHE A 17 14.85 -27.69 23.91
N ILE A 18 14.50 -27.09 25.05
CA ILE A 18 13.81 -27.83 26.12
C ILE A 18 12.36 -28.03 25.67
N LEU A 19 12.05 -29.26 25.26
CA LEU A 19 10.69 -29.73 25.02
C LEU A 19 10.02 -29.92 26.40
N ALA A 20 9.32 -28.90 26.89
CA ALA A 20 8.46 -29.06 28.05
C ALA A 20 7.16 -29.76 27.62
N LEU A 21 7.10 -31.07 27.80
CA LEU A 21 5.85 -31.83 27.84
C LEU A 21 5.12 -31.45 29.14
N GLY A 22 4.18 -30.51 29.05
CA GLY A 22 3.35 -30.06 30.16
C GLY A 22 1.87 -30.13 29.81
N THR A 23 1.16 -31.02 30.49
CA THR A 23 -0.30 -31.17 30.50
C THR A 23 -0.98 -29.92 31.07
N GLY A 24 -1.97 -29.39 30.33
CA GLY A 24 -2.71 -28.16 30.65
C GLY A 24 -2.16 -26.98 29.84
N VAL A 25 -2.68 -26.77 28.62
CA VAL A 25 -2.25 -25.64 27.78
C VAL A 25 -2.87 -24.36 28.32
N SER A 26 -2.21 -23.78 29.33
CA SER A 26 -2.32 -22.36 29.63
C SER A 26 -1.98 -21.54 28.37
N ALA A 27 -2.60 -20.38 28.22
CA ALA A 27 -2.39 -19.53 27.06
C ALA A 27 -0.90 -19.21 26.87
N ALA A 28 -0.37 -19.52 25.68
CA ALA A 28 0.98 -19.19 25.27
C ALA A 28 1.01 -17.75 24.75
N SER A 29 2.21 -17.16 24.66
CA SER A 29 2.34 -15.79 24.19
C SER A 29 3.55 -15.53 23.33
N VAL A 30 3.41 -14.58 22.41
CA VAL A 30 4.45 -14.11 21.53
C VAL A 30 4.68 -12.62 21.80
N PRO A 31 5.89 -12.19 22.20
CA PRO A 31 6.21 -10.77 22.25
C PRO A 31 6.28 -10.21 20.83
N LEU A 32 5.62 -9.07 20.65
CA LEU A 32 5.54 -8.33 19.41
C LEU A 32 6.00 -6.88 19.65
N ARG A 33 6.45 -6.25 18.58
CA ARG A 33 6.79 -4.83 18.56
C ARG A 33 6.33 -4.22 17.25
N GLY A 34 5.77 -3.03 17.33
CA GLY A 34 5.44 -2.22 16.17
C GLY A 34 6.66 -1.51 15.62
N GLU A 35 6.82 -1.55 14.31
CA GLU A 35 7.76 -0.75 13.53
C GLU A 35 7.03 0.49 13.01
N LEU A 36 7.52 1.66 13.41
CA LEU A 36 6.96 2.97 13.04
C LEU A 36 7.76 3.59 11.90
N PRO A 37 7.13 4.39 11.03
CA PRO A 37 7.85 5.21 10.08
C PRO A 37 8.65 6.30 10.81
N GLU A 38 9.76 6.72 10.21
CA GLU A 38 10.57 7.82 10.71
C GLU A 38 9.73 9.11 10.77
N GLY A 39 9.78 9.83 11.91
CA GLY A 39 9.00 11.05 12.13
C GLY A 39 7.57 10.83 12.65
N ALA A 40 7.13 9.59 12.88
CA ALA A 40 5.84 9.32 13.53
C ALA A 40 5.75 10.00 14.91
N LYS A 41 4.64 10.72 15.15
CA LYS A 41 4.41 11.38 16.45
C LYS A 41 3.91 10.36 17.47
N ALA A 42 4.39 10.48 18.70
CA ALA A 42 4.09 9.50 19.74
C ALA A 42 2.59 9.31 20.01
N ALA A 43 1.81 10.39 19.95
CA ALA A 43 0.38 10.39 20.24
C ALA A 43 -0.52 10.02 19.04
N GLU A 44 0.05 9.74 17.86
CA GLU A 44 -0.74 9.47 16.66
C GLU A 44 -1.25 8.03 16.63
N ALA A 45 -2.56 7.87 16.42
CA ALA A 45 -3.21 6.57 16.32
C ALA A 45 -3.01 5.95 14.92
N LEU A 46 -1.93 5.21 14.75
CA LEU A 46 -1.50 4.67 13.46
C LEU A 46 -1.97 3.22 13.25
N PRO A 47 -2.27 2.82 12.01
CA PRO A 47 -2.61 1.44 11.70
C PRO A 47 -1.35 0.57 11.68
N PHE A 48 -1.39 -0.55 12.39
CA PHE A 48 -0.36 -1.56 12.47
C PHE A 48 -0.88 -2.87 11.90
N ARG A 49 -0.10 -3.47 10.99
CA ARG A 49 -0.42 -4.76 10.38
C ARG A 49 0.80 -5.66 10.34
N GLY A 50 0.66 -6.93 10.71
CA GLY A 50 1.76 -7.88 10.59
C GLY A 50 1.36 -9.34 10.69
N GLY A 51 2.14 -10.18 10.02
CA GLY A 51 1.98 -11.63 10.03
C GLY A 51 2.62 -12.27 11.26
N VAL A 52 1.87 -13.13 11.97
CA VAL A 52 2.39 -13.91 13.10
C VAL A 52 2.29 -15.40 12.78
N PRO A 53 3.43 -16.12 12.71
CA PRO A 53 3.43 -17.55 12.46
C PRO A 53 3.22 -18.37 13.74
N PHE A 54 2.60 -19.53 13.59
CA PHE A 54 2.39 -20.50 14.67
C PHE A 54 2.98 -21.87 14.30
N PRO A 55 3.60 -22.58 15.26
CA PRO A 55 4.01 -23.96 15.06
C PRO A 55 2.82 -24.87 14.74
N LYS A 56 3.08 -25.94 13.99
CA LYS A 56 2.07 -26.96 13.68
C LYS A 56 1.48 -27.52 14.98
N GLY A 57 0.15 -27.60 15.05
CA GLY A 57 -0.60 -28.11 16.19
C GLY A 57 -0.80 -27.12 17.34
N ALA A 58 -0.12 -25.97 17.35
CA ALA A 58 -0.11 -25.06 18.50
C ALA A 58 -1.41 -24.24 18.66
N LEU A 59 -2.10 -23.94 17.56
CA LEU A 59 -3.32 -23.14 17.57
C LEU A 59 -4.37 -23.72 16.61
N ARG A 60 -5.56 -24.02 17.12
CA ARG A 60 -6.66 -24.61 16.34
C ARG A 60 -7.58 -23.58 15.70
N SER A 61 -7.77 -22.43 16.33
CA SER A 61 -8.66 -21.36 15.85
C SER A 61 -8.03 -19.99 16.05
N ALA A 62 -8.26 -19.08 15.09
CA ALA A 62 -7.84 -17.68 15.19
C ALA A 62 -8.72 -16.84 16.14
N GLU A 63 -9.86 -17.40 16.59
CA GLU A 63 -10.71 -16.80 17.63
C GLU A 63 -10.02 -16.84 19.00
N HIS A 64 -9.12 -17.80 19.19
CA HIS A 64 -8.34 -18.02 20.40
C HIS A 64 -7.05 -17.19 20.43
N ILE A 65 -7.15 -15.92 20.02
CA ILE A 65 -6.03 -14.97 19.97
C ILE A 65 -6.50 -13.62 20.49
N ARG A 66 -5.72 -12.96 21.36
CA ARG A 66 -5.92 -11.55 21.70
C ARG A 66 -4.60 -10.79 21.74
N LEU A 67 -4.68 -9.49 21.50
CA LEU A 67 -3.54 -8.58 21.56
C LEU A 67 -3.56 -7.83 22.88
N LEU A 68 -2.42 -7.80 23.56
CA LEU A 68 -2.23 -7.11 24.83
C LEU A 68 -1.11 -6.08 24.70
N ASP A 69 -1.18 -5.00 25.47
CA ASP A 69 -0.07 -4.06 25.66
C ASP A 69 0.96 -4.57 26.68
N GLY A 70 2.04 -3.81 26.87
CA GLY A 70 3.09 -4.13 27.86
C GLY A 70 2.61 -4.17 29.32
N ALA A 71 1.44 -3.61 29.63
CA ALA A 71 0.81 -3.69 30.95
C ALA A 71 -0.20 -4.85 31.07
N GLY A 72 -0.36 -5.66 30.03
CA GLY A 72 -1.31 -6.79 29.99
C GLY A 72 -2.76 -6.38 29.73
N ARG A 73 -3.02 -5.12 29.36
CA ARG A 73 -4.36 -4.66 28.99
C ARG A 73 -4.68 -5.09 27.57
N GLU A 74 -5.90 -5.55 27.35
CA GLU A 74 -6.35 -6.00 26.03
C GLU A 74 -6.60 -4.83 25.08
N LEU A 75 -6.10 -4.97 23.85
CA LEU A 75 -6.19 -3.98 22.78
C LEU A 75 -7.17 -4.47 21.71
N PRO A 76 -8.04 -3.60 21.17
CA PRO A 76 -8.87 -3.94 20.01
C PRO A 76 -8.00 -4.37 18.83
N CYS A 77 -8.25 -5.58 18.31
CA CYS A 77 -7.54 -6.09 17.15
C CYS A 77 -8.49 -6.91 16.25
N GLN A 78 -8.10 -7.01 14.99
CA GLN A 78 -8.72 -7.89 14.01
C GLN A 78 -7.70 -8.94 13.61
N ILE A 79 -8.13 -10.20 13.61
CA ILE A 79 -7.28 -11.35 13.31
C ILE A 79 -7.84 -12.07 12.10
N GLU A 80 -7.01 -12.23 11.07
CA GLU A 80 -7.35 -12.94 9.85
C GLU A 80 -6.42 -14.16 9.70
N ARG A 81 -7.00 -15.35 9.55
CA ARG A 81 -6.20 -16.57 9.30
C ARG A 81 -5.80 -16.61 7.83
N THR A 82 -4.51 -16.48 7.55
CA THR A 82 -3.98 -16.41 6.18
C THR A 82 -3.41 -17.75 5.67
N ALA A 83 -3.03 -18.66 6.58
CA ALA A 83 -2.58 -20.00 6.19
C ALA A 83 -2.85 -21.06 7.26
N VAL A 84 -2.96 -22.32 6.82
CA VAL A 84 -3.13 -23.50 7.67
C VAL A 84 -2.04 -24.54 7.39
N TRP A 85 -1.74 -25.36 8.41
CA TRP A 85 -0.94 -26.56 8.27
C TRP A 85 -1.79 -27.74 7.77
N PRO A 86 -1.17 -28.83 7.26
CA PRO A 86 -1.91 -30.02 6.81
C PRO A 86 -2.79 -30.69 7.86
N ASP A 87 -2.56 -30.45 9.15
CA ASP A 87 -3.39 -30.97 10.26
C ASP A 87 -4.55 -30.03 10.64
N GLY A 88 -4.77 -28.98 9.83
CA GLY A 88 -5.80 -27.97 10.02
C GLY A 88 -5.46 -26.89 11.06
N SER A 89 -4.33 -27.00 11.77
CA SER A 89 -3.91 -25.95 12.70
C SER A 89 -3.51 -24.66 11.97
N VAL A 90 -3.67 -23.53 12.65
CA VAL A 90 -3.31 -22.21 12.14
C VAL A 90 -1.80 -22.17 11.94
N LYS A 91 -1.37 -21.76 10.74
CA LYS A 91 0.05 -21.58 10.40
C LYS A 91 0.45 -20.11 10.42
N TRP A 92 -0.39 -19.25 9.86
CA TRP A 92 -0.19 -17.80 9.85
C TRP A 92 -1.51 -17.11 10.14
N VAL A 93 -1.42 -16.06 10.95
CA VAL A 93 -2.46 -15.04 11.03
C VAL A 93 -1.88 -13.70 10.65
N LEU A 94 -2.76 -12.82 10.25
CA LEU A 94 -2.52 -11.41 10.12
C LEU A 94 -3.20 -10.70 11.28
N VAL A 95 -2.46 -9.82 11.95
CA VAL A 95 -2.95 -8.99 13.05
C VAL A 95 -3.09 -7.57 12.54
N ASP A 96 -4.27 -6.97 12.72
CA ASP A 96 -4.56 -5.57 12.44
C ASP A 96 -4.97 -4.87 13.74
N ALA A 97 -4.32 -3.75 14.05
CA ALA A 97 -4.61 -2.92 15.22
C ALA A 97 -4.35 -1.44 14.90
N VAL A 98 -4.91 -0.53 15.70
CA VAL A 98 -4.60 0.90 15.65
C VAL A 98 -4.02 1.29 16.99
N LEU A 99 -2.77 1.75 16.99
CA LEU A 99 -1.96 1.94 18.19
C LEU A 99 -1.23 3.28 18.14
N THR A 100 -0.91 3.81 19.31
CA THR A 100 0.06 4.89 19.49
C THR A 100 1.48 4.33 19.61
N ALA A 101 2.50 5.17 19.42
CA ALA A 101 3.89 4.71 19.35
C ALA A 101 4.39 4.07 20.66
N ASP A 102 3.95 4.61 21.79
CA ASP A 102 4.27 4.10 23.13
C ASP A 102 3.70 2.70 23.34
N VAL A 103 2.43 2.48 22.96
CA VAL A 103 1.77 1.17 23.06
C VAL A 103 2.42 0.17 22.10
N ALA A 104 2.76 0.59 20.88
CA ALA A 104 3.36 -0.27 19.88
C ALA A 104 4.77 -0.77 20.27
N SER A 105 5.46 -0.11 21.20
CA SER A 105 6.81 -0.49 21.61
C SER A 105 6.90 -1.84 22.34
N ALA A 106 5.81 -2.25 23.00
CA ALA A 106 5.73 -3.49 23.76
C ALA A 106 4.33 -4.09 23.64
N LEU A 107 4.20 -5.13 22.80
CA LEU A 107 2.97 -5.85 22.56
C LEU A 107 3.13 -7.33 22.90
N LYS A 108 2.03 -7.97 23.25
CA LYS A 108 1.99 -9.41 23.50
C LYS A 108 0.78 -10.00 22.78
N LEU A 109 1.01 -10.96 21.90
CA LEU A 109 -0.05 -11.76 21.31
C LEU A 109 -0.23 -13.01 22.14
N GLU A 110 -1.35 -13.09 22.85
CA GLU A 110 -1.72 -14.25 23.65
C GLU A 110 -2.63 -15.17 22.85
N TYR A 111 -2.35 -16.46 22.87
CA TYR A 111 -3.10 -17.47 22.12
C TYR A 111 -3.25 -18.78 22.88
N GLY A 112 -4.32 -19.51 22.62
CA GLY A 112 -4.64 -20.76 23.30
C GLY A 112 -6.12 -20.82 23.70
N PRO A 113 -6.62 -21.98 24.15
CA PRO A 113 -8.05 -22.22 24.37
C PRO A 113 -8.72 -21.23 25.33
N ASP A 114 -7.95 -20.64 26.25
CA ASP A 114 -8.46 -19.66 27.23
C ASP A 114 -8.42 -18.21 26.72
N ALA A 115 -7.71 -17.94 25.63
CA ALA A 115 -7.65 -16.60 25.04
C ALA A 115 -8.98 -16.30 24.36
N LYS A 116 -9.74 -15.35 24.92
CA LYS A 116 -10.98 -14.84 24.34
C LYS A 116 -10.81 -13.37 24.02
N ARG A 117 -10.95 -13.04 22.74
CA ARG A 117 -10.85 -11.66 22.25
C ARG A 117 -12.12 -10.89 22.59
N ALA A 118 -11.96 -9.71 23.18
CA ALA A 118 -13.05 -8.79 23.44
C ALA A 118 -13.69 -8.28 22.15
N ALA A 119 -14.99 -7.99 22.20
CA ALA A 119 -15.68 -7.33 21.10
C ALA A 119 -15.12 -5.92 20.89
N VAL A 120 -14.98 -5.52 19.63
CA VAL A 120 -14.54 -4.16 19.27
C VAL A 120 -15.71 -3.19 19.47
N GLY A 121 -15.56 -2.24 20.39
CA GLY A 121 -16.54 -1.17 20.58
C GLY A 121 -16.50 -0.16 19.42
N ASP A 122 -17.66 0.26 18.93
CA ASP A 122 -17.79 1.11 17.72
C ASP A 122 -16.98 0.56 16.52
N PRO A 123 -17.36 -0.61 15.99
CA PRO A 123 -16.63 -1.26 14.90
C PRO A 123 -16.90 -0.58 13.55
N LEU A 124 -15.95 -0.71 12.63
CA LEU A 124 -16.21 -0.41 11.22
C LEU A 124 -17.22 -1.40 10.64
N HIS A 125 -18.11 -0.88 9.82
CA HIS A 125 -19.05 -1.66 9.02
C HIS A 125 -19.17 -1.06 7.62
N VAL A 126 -19.67 -1.87 6.69
CA VAL A 126 -19.74 -1.52 5.26
C VAL A 126 -21.14 -1.80 4.72
N GLU A 127 -21.66 -0.83 3.98
CA GLU A 127 -22.88 -0.99 3.18
C GLU A 127 -22.54 -0.91 1.70
N THR A 128 -23.14 -1.80 0.90
CA THR A 128 -22.96 -1.84 -0.54
C THR A 128 -24.30 -1.79 -1.25
N GLU A 129 -24.48 -0.85 -2.18
CA GLU A 129 -25.74 -0.67 -2.91
C GLU A 129 -25.47 -0.13 -4.32
N ASN A 130 -25.91 -0.83 -5.38
CA ASN A 130 -25.90 -0.30 -6.76
C ASN A 130 -24.60 0.40 -7.21
N GLY A 131 -23.43 -0.21 -6.94
CA GLY A 131 -22.12 0.37 -7.28
C GLY A 131 -21.63 1.46 -6.32
N LEU A 132 -22.27 1.62 -5.15
CA LEU A 132 -21.86 2.45 -4.04
C LEU A 132 -21.28 1.57 -2.93
N VAL A 133 -20.18 2.01 -2.31
CA VAL A 133 -19.64 1.44 -1.06
C VAL A 133 -19.56 2.56 -0.02
N ARG A 134 -20.20 2.34 1.14
CA ARG A 134 -20.13 3.23 2.30
C ARG A 134 -19.44 2.54 3.45
N VAL A 135 -18.43 3.19 4.02
CA VAL A 135 -17.71 2.73 5.21
C VAL A 135 -18.08 3.64 6.36
N MET A 136 -18.53 3.05 7.48
CA MET A 136 -19.09 3.78 8.61
C MET A 136 -18.65 3.18 9.95
N GLY A 137 -18.78 3.97 11.01
CA GLY A 137 -18.41 3.58 12.38
C GLY A 137 -16.95 3.84 12.69
N GLY A 138 -16.56 3.68 13.96
CA GLY A 138 -15.16 3.79 14.38
C GLY A 138 -14.52 5.13 14.06
N GLY A 139 -15.28 6.22 13.99
CA GLY A 139 -14.80 7.53 13.56
C GLY A 139 -14.59 7.70 12.04
N VAL A 140 -15.02 6.75 11.21
CA VAL A 140 -14.89 6.81 9.73
C VAL A 140 -16.26 7.03 9.09
N GLU A 141 -16.31 7.95 8.13
CA GLU A 141 -17.40 8.06 7.15
C GLU A 141 -16.76 8.20 5.76
N ALA A 142 -16.79 7.16 4.93
CA ALA A 142 -16.21 7.20 3.59
C ALA A 142 -17.16 6.65 2.53
N VAL A 143 -17.14 7.26 1.35
CA VAL A 143 -18.02 6.90 0.23
C VAL A 143 -17.19 6.72 -1.03
N MET A 144 -17.37 5.59 -1.71
CA MET A 144 -16.81 5.31 -3.03
C MET A 144 -17.94 4.93 -3.98
N LYS A 145 -17.81 5.33 -5.25
CA LYS A 145 -18.79 5.04 -6.30
C LYS A 145 -18.06 4.43 -7.50
N ARG A 146 -18.69 3.46 -8.13
CA ARG A 146 -18.22 2.91 -9.41
C ARG A 146 -18.38 3.93 -10.53
N ASP A 147 -19.54 4.59 -10.60
CA ASP A 147 -19.87 5.51 -11.70
C ASP A 147 -19.55 7.00 -11.34
N GLY A 148 -18.52 7.21 -10.52
CA GLY A 148 -18.09 8.53 -10.03
C GLY A 148 -16.84 9.06 -10.75
N PRO A 149 -16.58 10.38 -10.70
CA PRO A 149 -15.42 10.98 -11.34
C PRO A 149 -14.11 10.84 -10.54
N GLY A 150 -14.14 10.17 -9.38
CA GLY A 150 -12.97 9.97 -8.53
C GLY A 150 -12.90 8.59 -7.88
N VAL A 151 -11.84 8.39 -7.09
CA VAL A 151 -11.58 7.14 -6.36
C VAL A 151 -12.11 7.17 -4.93
N LEU A 152 -12.46 8.36 -4.41
CA LEU A 152 -13.04 8.58 -3.09
C LEU A 152 -13.94 9.81 -3.15
N GLU A 153 -15.24 9.63 -2.96
CA GLU A 153 -16.26 10.66 -3.16
C GLU A 153 -16.48 11.54 -1.92
N ARG A 154 -16.27 10.95 -0.75
CA ARG A 154 -16.36 11.61 0.55
C ARG A 154 -15.51 10.84 1.56
N CYS A 155 -14.88 11.57 2.47
CA CYS A 155 -14.11 10.98 3.56
C CYS A 155 -14.08 11.94 4.75
N VAL A 156 -14.58 11.47 5.88
CA VAL A 156 -14.47 12.11 7.19
C VAL A 156 -13.81 11.13 8.14
N LEU A 157 -12.73 11.54 8.80
CA LEU A 157 -12.03 10.77 9.82
C LEU A 157 -12.03 11.55 11.13
N ASN A 158 -12.54 10.94 12.20
CA ASN A 158 -12.57 11.49 13.55
C ASN A 158 -13.16 12.93 13.60
N GLY A 159 -14.19 13.19 12.79
CA GLY A 159 -14.83 14.50 12.66
C GLY A 159 -14.13 15.50 11.72
N GLN A 160 -12.94 15.17 11.21
CA GLN A 160 -12.22 15.97 10.22
C GLN A 160 -12.59 15.54 8.81
N THR A 161 -13.06 16.48 7.99
CA THR A 161 -13.38 16.21 6.58
C THR A 161 -12.11 16.25 5.74
N LEU A 162 -11.74 15.11 5.14
CA LEU A 162 -10.62 15.00 4.19
C LEU A 162 -11.08 15.18 2.74
N VAL A 163 -12.27 14.66 2.40
CA VAL A 163 -12.85 14.77 1.06
C VAL A 163 -14.32 15.17 1.17
N VAL A 164 -14.68 16.28 0.52
CA VAL A 164 -16.03 16.85 0.53
C VAL A 164 -16.85 16.29 -0.63
N ALA A 165 -18.13 16.00 -0.39
CA ALA A 165 -19.03 15.55 -1.45
C ALA A 165 -19.09 16.59 -2.58
N GLY A 166 -18.96 16.13 -3.84
CA GLY A 166 -18.91 17.00 -5.03
C GLY A 166 -17.49 17.41 -5.44
N ALA A 167 -16.50 17.22 -4.57
CA ALA A 167 -15.09 17.35 -4.91
C ALA A 167 -14.38 16.05 -4.50
N PRO A 168 -14.40 14.99 -5.33
CA PRO A 168 -13.81 13.71 -4.96
C PRO A 168 -12.29 13.75 -5.08
N ALA A 169 -11.61 12.85 -4.36
CA ALA A 169 -10.21 12.55 -4.63
C ALA A 169 -10.08 11.80 -5.97
N ARG A 170 -9.08 12.15 -6.78
CA ARG A 170 -8.94 11.64 -8.15
C ARG A 170 -7.59 10.98 -8.35
N LEU A 171 -7.59 9.81 -9.01
CA LEU A 171 -6.38 9.29 -9.64
C LEU A 171 -6.16 10.06 -10.93
N VAL A 172 -5.09 10.84 -10.99
CA VAL A 172 -4.70 11.63 -12.15
C VAL A 172 -3.49 10.98 -12.81
N VAL A 173 -3.62 10.75 -14.10
CA VAL A 173 -2.52 10.36 -14.98
C VAL A 173 -2.51 11.33 -16.14
N GLU A 174 -1.37 11.95 -16.39
CA GLU A 174 -1.16 12.76 -17.59
C GLU A 174 -0.20 12.02 -18.52
N HIS A 175 -0.60 11.95 -19.78
CA HIS A 175 0.07 11.23 -20.85
C HIS A 175 0.51 12.23 -21.92
N LEU A 176 1.81 12.30 -22.16
CA LEU A 176 2.37 13.01 -23.29
C LEU A 176 2.63 11.99 -24.40
N ARG A 177 2.12 12.26 -25.60
CA ARG A 177 2.46 11.52 -26.80
C ARG A 177 3.34 12.36 -27.74
N LEU A 178 4.40 11.76 -28.25
CA LEU A 178 5.30 12.32 -29.26
C LEU A 178 5.27 11.43 -30.52
N PRO A 179 4.38 11.66 -31.49
CA PRO A 179 4.26 10.84 -32.70
C PRO A 179 5.55 10.64 -33.52
N ARG A 180 6.48 11.60 -33.47
CA ARG A 180 7.81 11.52 -34.14
C ARG A 180 8.90 11.01 -33.20
N GLY A 181 8.56 10.68 -31.96
CA GLY A 181 9.50 10.32 -30.91
C GLY A 181 10.32 11.52 -30.41
N PRO A 182 11.17 11.32 -29.40
CA PRO A 182 12.01 12.38 -28.86
C PRO A 182 13.23 12.63 -29.76
N SER A 183 13.65 13.89 -29.87
CA SER A 183 14.93 14.23 -30.50
C SER A 183 16.05 14.13 -29.47
N ALA A 184 17.05 13.30 -29.75
CA ALA A 184 18.24 13.17 -28.91
C ALA A 184 19.27 14.26 -29.28
N LEU A 185 19.57 15.16 -28.33
CA LEU A 185 20.69 16.10 -28.48
C LEU A 185 22.01 15.44 -28.08
N ALA A 186 23.12 15.98 -28.58
CA ALA A 186 24.48 15.51 -28.32
C ALA A 186 24.87 15.46 -26.83
N THR A 187 24.09 16.12 -25.95
CA THR A 187 24.30 16.22 -24.50
C THR A 187 23.52 15.21 -23.66
N HIS A 188 23.00 14.11 -24.25
CA HIS A 188 22.05 13.20 -23.58
C HIS A 188 20.80 13.92 -23.06
N THR A 189 20.44 15.04 -23.68
CA THR A 189 19.23 15.80 -23.40
C THR A 189 18.16 15.40 -24.41
N PHE A 190 17.00 14.97 -23.92
CA PHE A 190 15.85 14.68 -24.77
C PHE A 190 14.99 15.93 -24.86
N MET A 191 14.83 16.47 -26.06
CA MET A 191 13.87 17.55 -26.32
C MET A 191 12.66 16.98 -27.05
N PRO A 192 11.44 17.18 -26.54
CA PRO A 192 10.22 16.91 -27.30
C PRO A 192 10.02 18.05 -28.31
N ASP A 193 10.83 18.07 -29.37
CA ASP A 193 10.62 18.97 -30.52
C ASP A 193 9.75 18.26 -31.55
N ASP A 194 8.50 17.99 -31.14
CA ASP A 194 7.50 17.34 -31.97
C ASP A 194 6.27 18.26 -32.07
N GLU A 195 6.05 18.85 -33.24
CA GLU A 195 4.85 19.66 -33.53
C GLU A 195 3.55 18.85 -33.36
N GLY A 196 3.63 17.51 -33.43
CA GLY A 196 2.52 16.60 -33.16
C GLY A 196 2.36 16.22 -31.69
N ALA A 197 3.16 16.80 -30.78
CA ALA A 197 3.09 16.49 -29.36
C ALA A 197 1.70 16.78 -28.80
N SER A 198 1.20 15.86 -27.99
CA SER A 198 -0.13 15.99 -27.39
C SER A 198 -0.14 15.55 -25.93
N LEU A 199 -0.73 16.37 -25.07
CA LEU A 199 -0.97 16.04 -23.67
C LEU A 199 -2.43 15.64 -23.46
N ASP A 200 -2.65 14.44 -22.91
CA ASP A 200 -3.95 13.95 -22.48
C ASP A 200 -3.99 13.81 -20.95
N THR A 201 -5.09 14.24 -20.33
CA THR A 201 -5.39 13.93 -18.93
C THR A 201 -6.38 12.78 -18.87
N GLY A 202 -6.00 11.73 -18.14
CA GLY A 202 -6.78 10.51 -18.06
C GLY A 202 -8.13 10.67 -17.37
N THR A 203 -9.16 10.02 -17.92
CA THR A 203 -10.47 9.89 -17.29
C THR A 203 -10.62 8.51 -16.66
N LEU A 204 -11.14 8.44 -15.44
CA LEU A 204 -11.33 7.16 -14.75
C LEU A 204 -12.59 6.45 -15.24
N GLN A 205 -12.44 5.15 -15.50
CA GLN A 205 -13.53 4.21 -15.65
C GLN A 205 -13.32 3.08 -14.64
N ILE A 206 -14.16 3.01 -13.61
CA ILE A 206 -14.11 1.92 -12.62
C ILE A 206 -15.07 0.83 -13.10
N GLU A 207 -14.57 -0.39 -13.26
CA GLU A 207 -15.38 -1.55 -13.67
C GLU A 207 -15.81 -2.39 -12.47
N ASP A 208 -14.94 -2.51 -11.48
CA ASP A 208 -15.17 -3.31 -10.28
C ASP A 208 -14.84 -2.50 -9.01
N LEU A 209 -15.79 -2.49 -8.08
CA LEU A 209 -15.69 -1.85 -6.77
C LEU A 209 -16.09 -2.88 -5.71
N ALA A 210 -15.11 -3.41 -4.98
CA ALA A 210 -15.30 -4.58 -4.12
C ALA A 210 -14.73 -4.36 -2.72
N VAL A 211 -15.39 -4.92 -1.71
CA VAL A 211 -14.90 -4.94 -0.32
C VAL A 211 -14.02 -6.18 -0.14
N GLU A 212 -12.74 -5.99 0.18
CA GLU A 212 -11.79 -7.09 0.46
C GLU A 212 -11.71 -7.40 1.96
N SER A 213 -11.98 -6.41 2.83
CA SER A 213 -12.04 -6.55 4.28
C SER A 213 -13.16 -5.67 4.80
N ALA A 214 -14.05 -6.20 5.64
CA ALA A 214 -15.28 -5.52 6.07
C ALA A 214 -15.25 -5.00 7.52
N GLY A 215 -14.12 -5.11 8.22
CA GLY A 215 -13.97 -4.71 9.63
C GLY A 215 -13.71 -5.92 10.56
N PRO A 216 -13.74 -5.72 11.88
CA PRO A 216 -14.23 -4.52 12.59
C PRO A 216 -13.18 -3.41 12.81
N ILE A 217 -11.89 -3.67 12.58
CA ILE A 217 -10.81 -2.68 12.77
C ILE A 217 -10.40 -2.04 11.44
N ARG A 218 -10.32 -2.85 10.37
CA ARG A 218 -9.90 -2.42 9.04
C ARG A 218 -10.97 -2.76 8.00
N VAL A 219 -11.37 -1.74 7.25
CA VAL A 219 -12.11 -1.93 6.00
C VAL A 219 -11.18 -1.65 4.84
N THR A 220 -11.14 -2.54 3.86
CA THR A 220 -10.38 -2.36 2.61
C THR A 220 -11.33 -2.46 1.43
N VAL A 221 -11.36 -1.41 0.61
CA VAL A 221 -12.14 -1.34 -0.63
C VAL A 221 -11.18 -1.32 -1.81
N ARG A 222 -11.39 -2.22 -2.76
CA ARG A 222 -10.63 -2.34 -4.00
C ARG A 222 -11.41 -1.73 -5.16
N LEU A 223 -10.74 -0.86 -5.91
CA LEU A 223 -11.18 -0.32 -7.18
C LEU A 223 -10.34 -0.94 -8.30
N ARG A 224 -10.98 -1.41 -9.37
CA ARG A 224 -10.32 -1.83 -10.60
C ARG A 224 -11.02 -1.26 -11.81
N GLY A 225 -10.23 -0.93 -12.83
CA GLY A 225 -10.75 -0.47 -14.10
C GLY A 225 -9.63 0.11 -14.96
N PHE A 226 -9.95 1.17 -15.68
CA PHE A 226 -9.06 1.79 -16.64
C PHE A 226 -8.94 3.30 -16.44
N VAL A 227 -7.75 3.81 -16.68
CA VAL A 227 -7.54 5.22 -16.99
C VAL A 227 -7.64 5.36 -18.51
N LEU A 228 -8.64 6.10 -18.99
CA LEU A 228 -8.89 6.32 -20.40
C LEU A 228 -8.03 7.48 -20.90
N LEU A 229 -7.21 7.21 -21.91
CA LEU A 229 -6.20 8.11 -22.48
C LEU A 229 -6.28 7.99 -24.01
N PRO A 230 -7.07 8.82 -24.71
CA PRO A 230 -7.50 8.57 -26.09
C PRO A 230 -6.37 8.25 -27.09
N ARG A 231 -5.19 8.85 -26.92
CA ARG A 231 -4.05 8.68 -27.84
C ARG A 231 -3.04 7.62 -27.38
N PHE A 232 -3.23 7.03 -26.21
CA PHE A 232 -2.33 6.03 -25.64
C PHE A 232 -2.30 4.75 -26.47
N GLY A 233 -1.11 4.30 -26.88
CA GLY A 233 -0.93 3.10 -27.69
C GLY A 233 -1.55 3.18 -29.09
N ALA A 234 -1.84 4.39 -29.61
CA ALA A 234 -2.62 4.57 -30.83
C ALA A 234 -2.01 3.90 -32.08
N THR A 235 -0.69 3.76 -32.15
CA THR A 235 0.04 3.15 -33.28
C THR A 235 0.62 1.78 -32.97
N LEU A 236 0.23 1.16 -31.86
CA LEU A 236 0.56 -0.25 -31.58
C LEU A 236 0.18 -1.16 -32.77
N PRO A 237 0.95 -2.23 -33.04
CA PRO A 237 0.58 -3.21 -34.06
C PRO A 237 -0.79 -3.84 -33.77
N ASP A 238 -1.56 -4.17 -34.82
CA ASP A 238 -2.92 -4.70 -34.68
C ASP A 238 -2.97 -6.00 -33.85
N GLU A 239 -1.93 -6.82 -33.92
CA GLU A 239 -1.81 -8.03 -33.10
C GLU A 239 -1.76 -7.71 -31.60
N VAL A 240 -1.09 -6.62 -31.22
CA VAL A 240 -1.02 -6.13 -29.84
C VAL A 240 -2.37 -5.52 -29.45
N LYS A 241 -2.95 -4.68 -30.32
CA LYS A 241 -4.25 -4.02 -30.08
C LYS A 241 -5.40 -5.00 -29.81
N LYS A 242 -5.35 -6.20 -30.39
CA LYS A 242 -6.33 -7.27 -30.11
C LYS A 242 -6.26 -7.77 -28.66
N ARG A 243 -5.06 -7.80 -28.07
CA ARG A 243 -4.82 -8.24 -26.68
C ARG A 243 -4.97 -7.09 -25.70
N GLU A 244 -4.41 -5.94 -26.04
CA GLU A 244 -4.37 -4.72 -25.24
C GLU A 244 -4.91 -3.57 -26.09
N PRO A 245 -6.23 -3.33 -26.07
CA PRO A 245 -6.84 -2.24 -26.83
C PRO A 245 -6.22 -0.89 -26.44
N PRO A 246 -5.94 -0.04 -27.43
CA PRO A 246 -5.38 1.28 -27.19
C PRO A 246 -6.40 2.15 -26.47
N GLY A 247 -5.96 3.31 -25.99
CA GLY A 247 -6.85 4.29 -25.39
C GLY A 247 -7.14 4.06 -23.91
N ARG A 248 -6.62 2.99 -23.30
CA ARG A 248 -6.92 2.61 -21.92
C ARG A 248 -5.71 2.01 -21.22
N MET A 249 -5.50 2.40 -19.97
CA MET A 249 -4.44 1.90 -19.11
C MET A 249 -5.05 1.23 -17.87
N PRO A 250 -4.84 -0.07 -17.63
CA PRO A 250 -5.39 -0.75 -16.45
C PRO A 250 -4.86 -0.15 -15.15
N PHE A 251 -5.74 -0.03 -14.15
CA PHE A 251 -5.34 0.31 -12.78
C PHE A 251 -6.04 -0.56 -11.75
N SER A 252 -5.37 -0.72 -10.60
CA SER A 252 -5.95 -1.28 -9.38
C SER A 252 -5.58 -0.40 -8.21
N MET A 253 -6.55 -0.08 -7.36
CA MET A 253 -6.34 0.69 -6.14
C MET A 253 -7.01 0.00 -4.96
N ARG A 254 -6.38 0.07 -3.78
CA ARG A 254 -6.97 -0.34 -2.50
C ARG A 254 -6.92 0.83 -1.55
N LEU A 255 -8.08 1.19 -1.01
CA LEU A 255 -8.21 2.16 0.06
C LEU A 255 -8.56 1.41 1.33
N SER A 256 -7.71 1.55 2.36
CA SER A 256 -7.95 0.95 3.66
C SER A 256 -8.18 2.01 4.72
N PHE A 257 -9.32 1.87 5.40
CA PHE A 257 -9.77 2.71 6.50
C PHE A 257 -9.62 1.94 7.79
N HIS A 258 -9.18 2.62 8.84
CA HIS A 258 -8.96 2.00 10.14
C HIS A 258 -9.70 2.78 11.21
N ARG A 259 -10.33 2.03 12.12
CA ARG A 259 -11.05 2.59 13.26
C ARG A 259 -10.16 3.56 14.04
N GLN A 260 -10.67 4.77 14.29
CA GLN A 260 -10.05 5.85 15.06
C GLN A 260 -8.70 6.36 14.52
N SER A 261 -8.27 5.91 13.33
CA SER A 261 -7.04 6.40 12.72
C SER A 261 -7.32 7.66 11.87
N PRO A 262 -6.45 8.68 11.94
CA PRO A 262 -6.55 9.85 11.04
C PRO A 262 -5.97 9.57 9.65
N VAL A 263 -5.56 8.33 9.35
CA VAL A 263 -4.86 7.96 8.12
C VAL A 263 -5.71 7.02 7.26
N VAL A 264 -5.77 7.30 5.95
CA VAL A 264 -6.22 6.36 4.93
C VAL A 264 -4.99 5.75 4.26
N LEU A 265 -4.89 4.43 4.24
CA LEU A 265 -3.83 3.75 3.50
C LEU A 265 -4.28 3.48 2.07
N GLY A 266 -3.56 4.06 1.10
CA GLY A 266 -3.80 3.86 -0.33
C GLY A 266 -2.68 3.04 -0.98
N GLN A 267 -3.00 1.89 -1.56
CA GLN A 267 -2.11 1.18 -2.48
C GLN A 267 -2.65 1.35 -3.90
N HIS A 268 -1.83 1.81 -4.82
CA HIS A 268 -2.23 2.00 -6.22
C HIS A 268 -1.20 1.38 -7.16
N GLN A 269 -1.70 0.81 -8.25
CA GLN A 269 -0.93 0.19 -9.31
C GLN A 269 -1.54 0.55 -10.65
N ILE A 270 -0.69 0.86 -11.63
CA ILE A 270 -1.05 0.98 -13.05
C ILE A 270 -0.24 -0.03 -13.86
N VAL A 271 -0.75 -0.42 -15.02
CA VAL A 271 -0.03 -1.27 -15.97
C VAL A 271 0.22 -0.48 -17.24
N PHE A 272 1.47 -0.05 -17.45
CA PHE A 272 1.84 0.65 -18.67
C PHE A 272 1.85 -0.33 -19.85
N SER A 273 0.99 -0.05 -20.84
CA SER A 273 0.78 -0.84 -22.07
C SER A 273 0.87 0.04 -23.32
N GLY A 274 1.48 1.22 -23.19
CA GLY A 274 1.64 2.19 -24.28
C GLY A 274 2.87 1.87 -25.13
N GLU A 275 3.10 2.71 -26.13
CA GLU A 275 4.27 2.63 -27.01
C GLU A 275 5.46 3.31 -26.33
N PRO A 276 6.51 2.57 -25.90
CA PRO A 276 7.57 3.15 -25.07
C PRO A 276 8.32 4.32 -25.71
N ASP A 277 8.37 4.36 -27.05
CA ASP A 277 9.07 5.39 -27.81
C ASP A 277 8.20 6.62 -28.09
N LEU A 278 6.88 6.52 -27.89
CA LEU A 278 5.92 7.58 -28.25
C LEU A 278 5.06 8.03 -27.07
N ASP A 279 4.83 7.19 -26.06
CA ASP A 279 3.92 7.43 -24.94
C ASP A 279 4.69 7.60 -23.63
N TYR A 280 4.52 8.75 -22.99
CA TYR A 280 5.19 9.13 -21.76
C TYR A 280 4.19 9.48 -20.66
N LEU A 281 4.36 8.90 -19.48
CA LEU A 281 3.61 9.33 -18.30
C LEU A 281 4.32 10.52 -17.67
N VAL A 282 3.75 11.72 -17.80
CA VAL A 282 4.35 12.95 -17.24
C VAL A 282 3.89 13.22 -15.82
N ARG A 283 2.71 12.71 -15.45
CA ARG A 283 2.17 12.81 -14.10
C ARG A 283 1.42 11.54 -13.71
N TRP A 284 1.65 11.10 -12.47
CA TRP A 284 0.84 10.07 -11.82
C TRP A 284 0.67 10.45 -10.35
N ALA A 285 -0.56 10.77 -9.96
CA ALA A 285 -0.85 11.31 -8.63
C ALA A 285 -2.24 10.94 -8.14
N ILE A 286 -2.44 11.06 -6.82
CA ILE A 286 -3.77 11.20 -6.25
C ILE A 286 -3.96 12.68 -5.91
N GLU A 287 -4.92 13.33 -6.54
CA GLU A 287 -5.33 14.69 -6.20
C GLU A 287 -6.39 14.67 -5.11
N LEU A 288 -6.22 15.52 -4.10
CA LEU A 288 -7.22 15.79 -3.08
C LEU A 288 -7.86 17.16 -3.35
N PRO A 289 -9.10 17.39 -2.92
CA PRO A 289 -9.71 18.71 -3.02
C PRO A 289 -8.92 19.71 -2.18
N ASN A 290 -8.56 20.86 -2.76
CA ASN A 290 -7.85 21.94 -2.07
C ASN A 290 -6.47 21.55 -1.48
N ALA A 291 -5.92 20.41 -1.87
CA ALA A 291 -4.60 19.95 -1.48
C ALA A 291 -3.99 19.08 -2.60
N ALA A 292 -2.73 19.29 -2.96
CA ALA A 292 -2.03 18.30 -3.76
C ALA A 292 -1.70 17.10 -2.86
N GLY A 293 -2.19 15.90 -3.19
CA GLY A 293 -1.72 14.67 -2.57
C GLY A 293 -0.27 14.35 -3.01
N PRO A 294 0.32 13.23 -2.54
CA PRO A 294 1.63 12.82 -3.00
C PRO A 294 1.63 12.67 -4.53
N SER A 295 2.48 13.45 -5.19
CA SER A 295 2.65 13.48 -6.65
C SER A 295 4.03 12.93 -7.03
N GLY A 296 4.08 12.10 -8.07
CA GLY A 296 5.31 11.79 -8.79
C GLY A 296 5.35 12.60 -10.08
N ARG A 297 6.45 13.32 -10.32
CA ARG A 297 6.73 13.96 -11.61
C ARG A 297 7.80 13.15 -12.33
N LEU A 298 7.62 12.92 -13.62
CA LEU A 298 8.71 12.41 -14.44
C LEU A 298 9.76 13.50 -14.61
N ILE A 299 10.96 13.27 -14.08
CA ILE A 299 12.14 14.08 -14.37
C ILE A 299 12.96 13.29 -15.39
N LEU A 300 13.08 13.81 -16.61
CA LEU A 300 13.99 13.24 -17.60
C LEU A 300 15.40 13.71 -17.22
N GLU A 301 16.28 12.77 -16.87
CA GLU A 301 17.67 13.09 -16.57
C GLU A 301 18.41 13.64 -17.81
N PRO A 302 19.31 14.62 -17.63
CA PRO A 302 19.76 15.13 -16.33
C PRO A 302 18.99 16.40 -15.92
N GLY A 303 17.78 16.27 -15.39
CA GLY A 303 17.12 17.32 -14.62
C GLY A 303 16.24 18.30 -15.40
N ALA A 304 15.77 17.94 -16.60
CA ALA A 304 14.80 18.78 -17.31
C ALA A 304 13.37 18.49 -16.84
N GLU A 305 12.73 19.48 -16.22
CA GLU A 305 11.27 19.52 -16.12
C GLU A 305 10.69 19.96 -17.47
N LEU A 306 9.74 19.19 -18.02
CA LEU A 306 9.02 19.60 -19.23
C LEU A 306 8.20 20.88 -18.93
N ASP A 307 8.61 22.00 -19.52
CA ASP A 307 7.85 23.26 -19.53
C ASP A 307 6.96 23.29 -20.78
N LEU A 308 5.68 23.00 -20.60
CA LEU A 308 4.68 22.98 -21.67
C LEU A 308 4.15 24.39 -22.02
N ALA A 309 4.61 25.45 -21.34
CA ALA A 309 4.06 26.81 -21.48
C ALA A 309 5.11 27.89 -21.85
N GLY A 310 6.38 27.53 -22.03
CA GLY A 310 7.42 28.43 -22.57
C GLY A 310 7.83 29.57 -21.64
N LYS A 311 7.87 29.36 -20.32
CA LYS A 311 8.42 30.31 -19.35
C LYS A 311 9.25 29.57 -18.28
N ASN A 312 10.57 29.75 -18.38
CA ASN A 312 11.63 29.28 -17.46
C ASN A 312 11.16 28.82 -16.07
N PRO A 313 11.27 27.52 -15.73
CA PRO A 313 10.90 27.04 -14.41
C PRO A 313 12.02 27.25 -13.36
N VAL A 314 11.59 27.54 -12.13
CA VAL A 314 12.40 27.55 -10.92
C VAL A 314 12.43 26.13 -10.34
N LEU A 315 13.62 25.64 -9.99
CA LEU A 315 13.83 24.30 -9.43
C LEU A 315 13.17 24.15 -8.04
N ALA A 316 12.18 23.27 -7.94
CA ALA A 316 11.68 22.76 -6.66
C ALA A 316 12.29 21.38 -6.38
N ALA A 317 12.73 21.15 -5.14
CA ALA A 317 13.21 19.84 -4.68
C ALA A 317 12.04 18.84 -4.66
N SER A 318 11.92 18.01 -5.69
CA SER A 318 10.87 16.98 -5.80
C SER A 318 11.44 15.56 -5.91
N SER A 319 10.63 14.60 -5.48
CA SER A 319 10.95 13.17 -5.38
C SER A 319 11.32 12.57 -6.74
N ARG A 320 12.39 11.76 -6.77
CA ARG A 320 12.94 11.18 -8.00
C ARG A 320 12.16 9.93 -8.44
N LEU A 321 11.72 9.92 -9.70
CA LEU A 321 11.30 8.71 -10.41
C LEU A 321 12.49 8.21 -11.23
N CYS A 322 13.16 7.14 -10.80
CA CYS A 322 14.28 6.56 -11.54
C CYS A 322 13.83 5.41 -12.45
N TRP A 323 14.30 5.46 -13.70
CA TRP A 323 14.12 4.42 -14.71
C TRP A 323 15.33 3.50 -14.68
N ALA A 324 15.12 2.18 -14.67
CA ALA A 324 16.17 1.22 -14.99
C ALA A 324 15.58 0.10 -15.87
N PRO A 325 16.14 -0.17 -17.05
CA PRO A 325 15.77 -1.34 -17.82
C PRO A 325 16.31 -2.60 -17.13
N LEU A 326 15.42 -3.53 -16.76
CA LEU A 326 15.81 -4.89 -16.37
C LEU A 326 15.45 -5.86 -17.49
N LYS A 327 16.37 -6.78 -17.80
CA LYS A 327 16.33 -7.71 -18.94
C LYS A 327 15.09 -8.63 -19.05
N THR A 328 14.14 -8.61 -18.11
CA THR A 328 12.99 -9.53 -18.09
C THR A 328 11.66 -8.93 -17.61
N GLY A 329 11.53 -7.61 -17.49
CA GLY A 329 10.26 -6.96 -17.14
C GLY A 329 10.44 -5.63 -16.39
N PHE A 330 9.42 -4.78 -16.45
CA PHE A 330 9.42 -3.45 -15.84
C PHE A 330 8.81 -3.49 -14.44
N ALA A 331 9.52 -2.94 -13.45
CA ALA A 331 8.99 -2.65 -12.12
C ALA A 331 9.16 -1.17 -11.84
N LEU A 332 8.06 -0.44 -11.66
CA LEU A 332 8.07 0.90 -11.07
C LEU A 332 8.34 0.75 -9.57
N ILE A 333 9.58 0.95 -9.15
CA ILE A 333 9.95 1.00 -7.72
C ILE A 333 9.92 2.46 -7.28
N ARG A 334 8.92 2.83 -6.50
CA ARG A 334 8.95 4.08 -5.71
C ARG A 334 10.02 3.92 -4.64
N HIS A 335 11.20 4.52 -4.83
CA HIS A 335 12.22 4.58 -3.78
C HIS A 335 11.96 5.80 -2.90
N GLY A 336 11.27 5.57 -1.77
CA GLY A 336 11.09 6.53 -0.70
C GLY A 336 10.64 5.78 0.54
N TRP A 337 11.50 5.73 1.56
CA TRP A 337 11.25 5.01 2.83
C TRP A 337 10.07 5.59 3.65
N GLU A 338 9.58 6.77 3.31
CA GLU A 338 8.59 7.56 4.07
C GLU A 338 7.13 7.08 3.94
N ASN A 339 6.83 6.06 3.12
CA ASN A 339 5.45 5.61 2.83
C ASN A 339 5.17 4.13 3.16
N ARG A 340 5.96 3.50 4.04
CA ARG A 340 5.63 2.14 4.49
C ARG A 340 4.47 2.18 5.51
N PRO A 341 3.47 1.29 5.39
CA PRO A 341 2.54 1.07 6.49
C PRO A 341 3.31 0.58 7.72
N CYS A 342 2.85 0.93 8.92
CA CYS A 342 3.46 0.45 10.16
C CYS A 342 3.38 -1.08 10.21
N GLY A 343 4.49 -1.73 10.55
CA GLY A 343 4.59 -3.19 10.61
C GLY A 343 4.43 -3.70 12.05
N ILE A 344 3.93 -4.92 12.23
CA ILE A 344 4.08 -5.66 13.49
C ILE A 344 5.12 -6.76 13.26
N ALA A 345 6.18 -6.73 14.07
CA ALA A 345 7.27 -7.69 14.04
C ALA A 345 7.32 -8.50 15.35
N ARG A 346 7.88 -9.71 15.31
CA ARG A 346 8.38 -10.33 16.54
C ARG A 346 9.61 -9.57 17.02
N GLU A 347 9.81 -9.50 18.33
CA GLU A 347 10.93 -8.77 18.94
C GLU A 347 12.32 -9.22 18.43
N ASN A 348 12.44 -10.44 17.88
CA ASN A 348 13.65 -10.96 17.25
C ASN A 348 13.86 -10.52 15.78
N GLY A 349 13.09 -9.56 15.27
CA GLY A 349 13.28 -8.97 13.93
C GLY A 349 12.73 -9.80 12.76
N SER A 350 11.92 -10.84 13.03
CA SER A 350 11.19 -11.53 11.96
C SER A 350 9.88 -10.78 11.68
N SER A 351 9.89 -9.90 10.67
CA SER A 351 8.72 -9.27 10.08
C SER A 351 8.53 -9.73 8.64
N PHE A 352 7.28 -10.07 8.29
CA PHE A 352 6.82 -10.17 6.91
C PHE A 352 5.54 -9.35 6.83
N VAL A 353 5.57 -8.27 6.04
CA VAL A 353 4.43 -7.44 5.68
C VAL A 353 3.79 -7.98 4.42
#